data_AF-A0A931YWA8-F1
#
_entry.id   AF-A0A931YWA8-F1
#
_cell.length_a   1.000
_cell.length_b   1.000
_cell.length_c   1.000
_cell.angle_alpha   90.00
_cell.angle_beta   90.00
_cell.angle_gamma   90.00
#
_symmetry.space_group_name_H-M   'P 1'
#
loop_
_entity.id
_entity.type
_entity.pdbx_description
1 polymer ?
#
loop_
_entity_poly.entity_id
_entity_poly.type
_entity_poly.pdbx_seq_one_letter_code
_entity_poly.pdbx_strand_id
1 'polypeptide(L)' 'MSGYRLLVTLHLLGAAVWVGGHLVLSLSVLPRALRTRDPAIIRDFESAFERVGLPALLVQVLTGLWLALHWVPA' A
#
# COMPACT_ATOMS: atom_id res chain seq x y z
N MET A 1 -1.64 -2.51 -26.62
CA MET A 1 -0.33 -2.66 -25.93
C MET A 1 -0.04 -1.57 -24.89
N SER A 2 -0.45 -0.29 -25.10
CA SER A 2 -0.17 0.79 -24.14
C SER A 2 -0.94 0.66 -22.80
N GLY A 3 -2.25 0.39 -22.85
CA GLY A 3 -3.10 0.34 -21.64
C GLY A 3 -2.74 -0.78 -20.65
N TYR A 4 -2.33 -1.95 -21.13
CA TYR A 4 -1.90 -3.06 -20.26
C TYR A 4 -0.66 -2.70 -19.44
N ARG A 5 0.35 -2.10 -20.07
CA ARG A 5 1.56 -1.67 -19.37
C ARG A 5 1.23 -0.65 -18.29
N LEU A 6 0.37 0.32 -18.61
CA LEU A 6 -0.10 1.30 -17.64
C LEU A 6 -0.82 0.64 -16.46
N LEU A 7 -1.72 -0.32 -16.72
CA LEU A 7 -2.43 -1.08 -15.68
C LEU A 7 -1.47 -1.81 -14.73
N VAL A 8 -0.50 -2.54 -15.28
CA VAL A 8 0.51 -3.25 -14.47
C VAL A 8 1.39 -2.29 -13.70
N THR A 9 1.80 -1.16 -14.30
CA THR A 9 2.59 -0.14 -13.60
C THR A 9 1.81 0.45 -12.42
N LEU A 10 0.55 0.83 -12.62
CA LEU A 10 -0.30 1.35 -11.54
C LEU A 10 -0.50 0.32 -10.43
N HIS A 11 -0.70 -0.95 -10.79
CA HIS A 11 -0.78 -2.05 -9.83
C HIS A 11 0.52 -2.15 -9.01
N LEU A 12 1.68 -2.30 -9.65
CA LEU A 12 2.94 -2.43 -8.94
C LEU A 12 3.26 -1.22 -8.04
N LEU A 13 2.90 -0.01 -8.46
CA LEU A 13 3.05 1.19 -7.64
C LEU A 13 2.12 1.15 -6.41
N GLY A 14 0.85 0.80 -6.59
CA GLY A 14 -0.09 0.64 -5.48
C GLY A 14 0.39 -0.41 -4.47
N ALA A 15 0.83 -1.56 -4.97
CA ALA A 15 1.43 -2.64 -4.18
C ALA A 15 2.65 -2.16 -3.39
N ALA A 16 3.62 -1.53 -4.07
CA ALA A 16 4.87 -1.10 -3.47
C ALA A 16 4.66 -0.04 -2.38
N VAL A 17 3.77 0.93 -2.62
CA VAL A 17 3.44 1.96 -1.63
C VAL A 17 2.77 1.35 -0.41
N TRP A 18 1.75 0.51 -0.60
CA TRP A 18 1.00 -0.07 0.51
C TRP A 18 1.86 -1.04 1.34
N VAL A 19 2.55 -2.00 0.70
CA VAL A 19 3.44 -2.95 1.38
C VAL A 19 4.62 -2.22 2.00
N GLY A 20 5.22 -1.27 1.30
CA GLY A 20 6.33 -0.48 1.81
C GLY A 20 5.97 0.31 3.06
N GLY A 21 4.80 0.94 3.09
CA GLY A 21 4.30 1.61 4.29
C GLY A 21 4.12 0.67 5.48
N HIS A 22 3.55 -0.52 5.27
CA HIS A 22 3.42 -1.53 6.33
C HIS A 22 4.75 -2.09 6.80
N LEU A 23 5.74 -2.23 5.91
CA LEU A 23 7.10 -2.60 6.30
C LEU A 23 7.73 -1.52 7.19
N VAL A 24 7.62 -0.25 6.82
CA VAL A 24 8.11 0.87 7.63
C VAL A 24 7.37 0.92 8.98
N LEU A 25 6.05 0.77 8.98
CA LEU A 25 5.23 0.69 10.19
C LEU A 25 5.73 -0.43 11.11
N SER A 26 5.85 -1.65 10.58
CA SER A 26 6.13 -2.85 11.38
C SER A 26 7.58 -2.94 11.84
N LEU A 27 8.53 -2.53 10.99
CA LEU A 27 9.97 -2.72 11.25
C LEU A 27 10.63 -1.50 11.88
N SER A 28 10.05 -0.30 11.75
CA SER A 28 10.64 0.94 12.23
C SER A 28 9.76 1.68 13.23
N VAL A 29 8.50 1.98 12.88
CA VAL A 29 7.61 2.82 13.68
C VAL A 29 7.12 2.08 14.94
N LEU A 30 6.61 0.85 14.78
CA LEU A 30 6.08 0.04 15.86
C LEU A 30 7.15 -0.32 16.91
N PRO A 31 8.37 -0.79 16.55
CA PRO A 31 9.41 -1.04 17.55
C PRO A 31 9.80 0.20 18.33
N ARG A 32 9.80 1.38 17.68
CA ARG A 32 10.05 2.66 18.35
C ARG A 32 8.94 2.98 19.35
N ALA A 33 7.67 2.92 18.93
CA ALA A 33 6.50 3.17 19.77
C ALA A 33 6.46 2.26 21.02
N LEU A 34 6.81 0.98 20.87
CA LEU A 34 6.87 0.03 21.97
C LEU A 34 7.99 0.37 22.97
N ARG A 35 9.19 0.71 22.48
CA ARG A 35 10.33 1.09 23.34
C ARG A 35 10.05 2.34 24.15
N THR A 36 9.38 3.33 23.56
CA THR A 36 9.04 4.60 24.22
C THR A 36 7.72 4.55 24.99
N ARG A 37 6.95 3.44 24.87
CA ARG A 37 5.58 3.31 25.40
C ARG A 37 4.66 4.45 24.95
N ASP A 38 4.87 4.92 23.72
CA ASP A 38 4.14 6.05 23.16
C ASP A 38 3.38 5.63 21.89
N PRO A 39 2.05 5.41 21.98
CA PRO A 39 1.24 5.06 20.83
C PRO A 39 1.01 6.24 19.86
N ALA A 40 1.30 7.49 20.27
CA ALA A 40 1.15 8.64 19.37
C ALA A 40 2.07 8.52 18.15
N ILE A 41 3.23 7.88 18.29
CA ILE A 41 4.18 7.61 17.21
C ILE A 41 3.54 6.83 16.05
N ILE A 42 2.66 5.86 16.36
CA ILE A 42 1.93 5.09 15.33
C ILE A 42 0.89 5.98 14.67
N ARG A 43 0.10 6.71 15.47
CA ARG A 43 -0.97 7.58 14.97
C ARG A 43 -0.43 8.71 14.08
N ASP A 44 0.72 9.27 14.42
CA ASP A 44 1.37 10.31 13.63
C ASP A 44 1.79 9.77 12.26
N PHE A 45 2.38 8.56 12.21
CA PHE A 45 2.69 7.88 10.96
C PHE A 45 1.42 7.60 10.15
N GLU A 46 0.38 7.04 10.77
CA GLU A 46 -0.88 6.70 10.10
C GLU A 46 -1.56 7.94 9.50
N SER A 47 -1.62 9.04 10.25
CA SER A 47 -2.26 10.29 9.79
C SER A 47 -1.60 10.91 8.55
N ALA A 48 -0.29 10.68 8.38
CA ALA A 48 0.44 11.12 7.20
C ALA A 48 0.34 10.08 6.08
N PHE A 49 0.49 8.80 6.42
CA PHE A 49 0.54 7.71 5.45
C PHE A 49 -0.83 7.45 4.82
N GLU A 50 -1.94 7.55 5.54
CA GLU A 50 -3.30 7.25 5.05
C GLU A 50 -3.65 8.04 3.77
N ARG A 51 -3.17 9.29 3.67
CA ARG A 51 -3.41 10.18 2.53
C ARG A 51 -2.83 9.64 1.22
N VAL A 52 -1.84 8.76 1.31
CA VAL A 52 -1.19 8.10 0.17
C VAL A 52 -1.52 6.61 0.13
N GLY A 53 -1.55 5.96 1.28
CA GLY A 53 -1.83 4.54 1.45
C GLY A 53 -3.25 4.14 1.07
N LEU A 54 -4.27 4.94 1.39
CA LEU A 54 -5.65 4.66 0.98
C LEU A 54 -5.85 4.80 -0.54
N PRO A 55 -5.39 5.89 -1.20
CA PRO A 55 -5.39 5.95 -2.66
C PRO A 55 -4.60 4.81 -3.31
N ALA A 56 -3.43 4.45 -2.78
CA ALA A 56 -2.63 3.35 -3.30
C ALA A 56 -3.35 2.00 -3.19
N LEU A 57 -4.02 1.75 -2.06
CA LEU A 57 -4.85 0.55 -1.87
C LEU A 57 -6.01 0.50 -2.87
N LEU A 58 -6.69 1.62 -3.09
CA LEU A 58 -7.78 1.70 -4.05
C LEU A 58 -7.29 1.39 -5.47
N VAL A 59 -6.20 2.04 -5.90
CA VAL A 59 -5.57 1.76 -7.21
C VAL A 59 -5.16 0.29 -7.30
N GLN A 60 -4.56 -0.26 -6.25
CA GLN A 60 -4.12 -1.65 -6.19
C GLN A 60 -5.28 -2.64 -6.38
N VAL A 61 -6.38 -2.44 -5.65
CA VAL A 61 -7.58 -3.30 -5.73
C VAL A 61 -8.22 -3.20 -7.11
N LEU A 62 -8.46 -1.99 -7.63
CA LEU A 62 -9.12 -1.81 -8.91
C LEU A 62 -8.31 -2.40 -10.08
N THR A 63 -7.00 -2.13 -10.10
CA THR A 63 -6.11 -2.69 -11.12
C THR A 63 -5.96 -4.20 -10.97
N GLY A 64 -5.90 -4.73 -9.75
CA GLY A 64 -5.84 -6.16 -9.47
C GLY A 64 -7.08 -6.92 -9.93
N LEU A 65 -8.27 -6.40 -9.64
CA LEU A 65 -9.54 -6.98 -10.10
C LEU A 65 -9.62 -6.97 -11.63
N TRP A 66 -9.23 -5.87 -12.28
CA TRP A 66 -9.22 -5.81 -13.74
C TRP A 66 -8.24 -6.83 -14.34
N LEU A 67 -7.02 -6.92 -13.82
CA LEU A 67 -6.06 -7.93 -14.25
C LEU A 67 -6.62 -9.35 -14.03
N ALA A 68 -7.26 -9.63 -12.90
CA ALA A 68 -7.85 -10.94 -12.63
C ALA A 68 -8.91 -11.32 -13.68
N LEU A 69 -9.80 -10.39 -14.06
CA LEU A 69 -10.82 -10.62 -15.09
C LEU A 69 -10.25 -10.97 -16.47
N HIS A 70 -8.97 -10.69 -16.73
CA HIS A 70 -8.33 -10.99 -18.01
C HIS A 70 -7.50 -12.28 -17.99
N TRP A 71 -7.02 -12.71 -16.82
CA TRP A 71 -5.97 -13.73 -16.73
C TRP A 71 -6.25 -14.87 -15.75
N VAL A 72 -7.29 -14.77 -14.92
CA VAL A 72 -7.75 -15.88 -14.09
C VAL A 72 -8.64 -16.79 -14.95
N PRO A 73 -8.27 -18.06 -15.18
CA PRO A 73 -9.15 -19.02 -15.85
C PRO A 73 -10.45 -19.17 -15.07
N ALA A 74 -11.57 -19.35 -15.78
CA ALA A 74 -12.86 -19.68 -15.18
C ALA A 74 -12.84 -21.06 -14.51
#